data_AF-A0A1I4GCG5-F1
#
_entry.id   AF-A0A1I4GCG5-F1
#
_cell.length_a   1.000
_cell.length_b   1.000
_cell.length_c   1.000
_cell.angle_alpha   90.00
_cell.angle_beta   90.00
_cell.angle_gamma   90.00
#
_symmetry.space_group_name_H-M   'P 1'
#
loop_
_entity.id
_entity.type
_entity.pdbx_description
1 polymer ?
#
loop_
_entity_poly.entity_id
_entity_poly.type
_entity_poly.pdbx_seq_one_letter_code
_entity_poly.pdbx_strand_id
1 'polypeptide(L)' 'MPKLNCPDCQRDIGMHELKAKTTTVQSGGFSTKYRCPFCRTDMDSVADYLV' A
#
# COMPACT_ATOMS: atom_id res chain seq x y z
N MET A 1 9.95 -1.75 -13.18
CA MET A 1 9.63 -1.81 -11.75
C MET A 1 8.16 -1.45 -11.60
N PRO A 2 7.35 -2.27 -10.91
CA PRO A 2 5.92 -2.00 -10.74
C PRO A 2 5.73 -0.67 -9.98
N LYS A 3 4.84 0.15 -10.53
CA LYS A 3 4.40 1.41 -9.93
C LYS A 3 2.92 1.27 -9.60
N LEU A 4 2.50 2.00 -8.58
CA LEU A 4 1.10 2.09 -8.19
C LEU A 4 0.71 3.56 -8.12
N ASN A 5 -0.50 3.85 -8.55
CA ASN A 5 -1.06 5.19 -8.43
C ASN A 5 -1.87 5.28 -7.13
N CYS A 6 -1.52 6.23 -6.25
CA CYS A 6 -2.25 6.40 -5.01
C CYS A 6 -3.66 6.94 -5.28
N PRO A 7 -4.75 6.28 -4.84
CA PRO A 7 -6.11 6.75 -5.13
C PRO A 7 -6.45 8.11 -4.49
N ASP A 8 -5.71 8.51 -3.46
CA ASP A 8 -5.99 9.72 -2.68
C ASP A 8 -5.26 10.96 -3.22
N CYS A 9 -3.97 10.82 -3.54
CA CYS A 9 -3.14 11.94 -4.05
C CYS A 9 -2.74 11.82 -5.52
N GLN A 10 -3.20 10.76 -6.19
CA GLN A 10 -2.94 10.43 -7.61
C GLN A 10 -1.46 10.40 -8.01
N ARG A 11 -0.57 10.20 -7.04
CA ARG A 11 0.89 10.14 -7.28
C ARG A 11 1.33 8.72 -7.61
N ASP A 12 2.27 8.64 -8.54
CA ASP A 12 3.02 7.41 -8.79
C ASP A 12 3.95 7.11 -7.63
N ILE A 13 3.83 5.91 -7.08
CA ILE A 13 4.65 5.40 -5.99
C ILE A 13 5.34 4.13 -6.50
N GLY A 14 6.65 4.04 -6.32
CA GLY A 14 7.35 2.77 -6.55
C GLY A 14 6.90 1.74 -5.52
N MET A 15 6.56 0.52 -5.94
CA MET A 15 6.17 -0.54 -4.99
C MET A 15 7.24 -0.80 -3.91
N HIS A 16 8.52 -0.57 -4.23
CA HIS A 16 9.64 -0.68 -3.30
C HIS A 16 9.75 0.50 -2.31
N GLU A 17 9.10 1.63 -2.59
CA GLU A 17 9.07 2.81 -1.70
C GLU A 17 7.92 2.74 -0.69
N LEU A 18 6.95 1.85 -0.90
CA LEU A 18 5.88 1.63 0.06
C LEU A 18 6.41 0.95 1.32
N LYS A 19 6.09 1.54 2.47
CA LYS A 19 6.24 0.84 3.75
C LYS A 19 5.13 -0.19 3.87
N ALA A 20 5.47 -1.46 3.68
CA ALA A 20 4.61 -2.58 4.00
C ALA A 20 4.56 -2.76 5.53
N LYS A 21 3.37 -2.57 6.11
CA LYS A 21 3.11 -2.85 7.51
C LYS A 21 2.26 -4.11 7.60
N THR A 22 2.92 -5.24 7.82
CA THR A 22 2.25 -6.50 8.12
C THR A 22 1.76 -6.45 9.56
N THR A 23 0.45 -6.42 9.75
CA THR A 23 -0.19 -6.50 11.05
C THR A 23 -0.88 -7.85 11.18
N THR A 24 -0.60 -8.57 12.26
CA THR A 24 -1.35 -9.78 12.61
C THR A 24 -2.76 -9.37 13.04
N VAL A 25 -3.78 -9.77 12.28
CA VAL A 25 -5.16 -9.57 12.70
C VAL A 25 -5.51 -10.62 13.75
N GLN A 26 -6.19 -10.21 14.82
CA GLN A 26 -6.48 -11.03 16.00
C GLN A 26 -7.23 -12.35 15.70
N SER A 27 -7.84 -12.48 14.51
CA SER A 27 -8.53 -13.67 14.03
C SER A 27 -7.63 -14.70 13.30
N GLY A 28 -6.30 -14.60 13.43
CA GLY A 28 -5.37 -15.57 12.84
C GLY A 28 -5.00 -15.30 11.37
N GLY A 29 -5.32 -14.12 10.85
CA GLY A 29 -4.93 -13.67 9.51
C GLY A 29 -3.72 -12.73 9.53
N PHE A 30 -3.07 -12.59 8.38
CA PHE A 30 -2.07 -11.55 8.14
C PHE A 30 -2.73 -10.48 7.26
N SER A 31 -2.80 -9.24 7.74
CA SER A 31 -3.22 -8.10 6.93
C SER A 31 -1.99 -7.26 6.63
N THR A 32 -1.68 -7.12 5.34
CA THR A 32 -0.57 -6.28 4.87
C THR A 32 -1.14 -4.96 4.42
N LYS A 33 -0.95 -3.89 5.20
CA LYS A 33 -1.33 -2.55 4.79
C LYS A 33 -0.12 -1.82 4.23
N TYR A 34 -0.33 -1.12 3.12
CA TYR A 34 0.69 -0.32 2.45
C TYR A 34 0.39 1.15 2.68
N ARG A 35 1.35 1.88 3.22
CA ARG A 35 1.15 3.31 3.47
C ARG A 35 1.81 4.16 2.39
N CYS A 36 1.02 5.06 1.79
CA CYS A 36 1.55 6.05 0.87
C CYS A 36 2.55 6.98 1.59
N PRO A 37 3.78 7.17 1.07
CA PRO A 37 4.77 8.05 1.71
C PRO A 37 4.39 9.53 1.62
N PHE A 38 3.55 9.92 0.67
CA PHE A 38 3.16 11.31 0.41
C PHE A 38 1.96 11.76 1.25
N CYS A 39 0.79 11.15 1.03
CA CYS A 39 -0.44 11.51 1.74
C CYS A 39 -0.67 10.69 3.01
N ARG A 40 0.18 9.69 3.29
CA ARG A 40 0.07 8.81 4.47
C ARG A 40 -1.19 7.94 4.53
N THR A 41 -1.96 7.88 3.45
CA THR A 41 -3.11 6.97 3.29
C THR A 41 -2.67 5.51 3.35
N ASP A 42 -3.38 4.71 4.13
CA ASP A 42 -3.19 3.27 4.22
C ASP A 42 -4.04 2.56 3.16
N MET A 43 -3.44 1.60 2.45
CA MET A 43 -4.03 0.83 1.36
C MET A 43 -3.93 -0.66 1.70
N ASP A 44 -5.05 -1.37 1.77
CA ASP A 44 -5.07 -2.80 2.12
C ASP A 44 -4.60 -3.73 0.99
N SER A 45 -4.69 -3.28 -0.27
CA SER A 45 -4.25 -4.06 -1.44
C SER A 45 -3.64 -3.12 -2.47
N VAL A 46 -2.35 -3.29 -2.78
CA VAL A 46 -1.65 -2.52 -3.83
C VAL A 46 -1.75 -3.17 -5.20
N ALA A 47 -2.11 -4.46 -5.25
CA ALA A 47 -2.27 -5.21 -6.49
C ALA A 47 -3.40 -4.62 -7.35
N ASP A 48 -4.46 -4.13 -6.70
CA ASP A 48 -5.60 -3.47 -7.35
C ASP A 48 -5.25 -2.09 -7.94
N TYR A 49 -4.11 -1.50 -7.56
CA TYR A 49 -3.67 -0.17 -8.02
C TYR A 49 -2.39 -0.21 -8.87
N LEU A 50 -1.97 -1.41 -9.30
CA LEU A 50 -0.85 -1.58 -10.22
C LEU A 50 -1.23 -1.08 -11.62
N VAL A 51 -0.36 -0.25 -12.20
CA VAL A 51 -0.49 0.30 -13.57
C VAL A 51 0.72 -0.04 -14.42
#